data_AF-A0A843EK54-F1
#
_entry.id   AF-A0A843EK54-F1
#
_cell.length_a   1.000
_cell.length_b   1.000
_cell.length_c   1.000
_cell.angle_alpha   90.00
_cell.angle_beta   90.00
_cell.angle_gamma   90.00
#
_symmetry.space_group_name_H-M   'P 1'
#
loop_
_entity.id
_entity.type
_entity.pdbx_description
1 polymer ?
#
loop_
_entity_poly.entity_id
_entity_poly.type
_entity_poly.pdbx_seq_one_letter_code
_entity_poly.pdbx_strand_id
1 'polypeptide(L)'
;MAQGLTPEQIQRKANELRLHVIEMTYAAGSGHPGGSLSSADLIAALYFNVMRHDPKNPQWDDRDRFVLSKGHVAPVLYAALAESGYFPVKDLITLRKM
;
A
#
# COMPACT_ATOMS: atom_id res chain seq x y z
N MET A 1 22.09 5.12 -4.80
CA MET A 1 20.64 4.82 -4.73
C MET A 1 20.49 3.57 -3.90
N ALA A 2 19.59 3.54 -2.92
CA ALA A 2 19.31 2.29 -2.21
C ALA A 2 18.87 1.26 -3.26
N GLN A 3 19.48 0.08 -3.23
CA GLN A 3 19.16 -0.98 -4.17
C GLN A 3 17.72 -1.44 -3.89
N GLY A 4 16.86 -1.45 -4.91
CA GLY A 4 15.47 -1.88 -4.78
C GLY A 4 15.37 -3.32 -4.27
N LEU A 5 14.19 -3.72 -3.80
CA LEU A 5 13.97 -5.07 -3.25
C LEU A 5 14.21 -6.15 -4.31
N THR A 6 14.68 -7.34 -3.91
CA THR A 6 14.71 -8.52 -4.78
C THR A 6 13.29 -9.01 -5.08
N PRO A 7 13.08 -9.83 -6.13
CA PRO A 7 11.76 -10.42 -6.40
C PRO A 7 11.14 -11.14 -5.19
N GLU A 8 11.92 -11.89 -4.41
CA GLU A 8 11.45 -12.58 -3.21
C GLU A 8 11.04 -11.59 -2.11
N GLN A 9 11.78 -10.49 -1.96
CA GLN A 9 11.43 -9.43 -1.01
C GLN A 9 10.16 -8.68 -1.43
N ILE A 10 9.95 -8.45 -2.73
CA ILE A 10 8.70 -7.90 -3.26
C ILE A 10 7.53 -8.84 -2.95
N GLN A 11 7.70 -10.15 -3.13
CA GLN A 11 6.67 -11.14 -2.82
C GLN A 11 6.31 -11.14 -1.32
N ARG A 12 7.31 -11.04 -0.43
CA ARG A 12 7.08 -10.88 1.01
C ARG A 12 6.31 -9.60 1.31
N LYS A 13 6.72 -8.47 0.71
CA LYS A 13 6.02 -7.20 0.87
C LYS A 13 4.58 -7.28 0.38
N ALA A 14 4.31 -7.94 -0.75
CA ALA A 14 2.96 -8.16 -1.23
C ALA A 14 2.11 -8.97 -0.22
N ASN A 15 2.69 -9.98 0.43
CA ASN A 15 2.00 -10.73 1.48
C ASN A 15 1.73 -9.88 2.73
N GLU A 16 2.66 -9.01 3.13
CA GLU A 16 2.43 -8.04 4.21
C GLU A 16 1.27 -7.09 3.86
N LEU A 17 1.22 -6.56 2.62
CA LEU A 17 0.10 -5.75 2.16
C LEU A 17 -1.23 -6.51 2.22
N ARG A 18 -1.24 -7.81 1.90
CA ARG A 18 -2.44 -8.67 2.01
C ARG A 18 -2.90 -8.83 3.45
N LEU A 19 -1.97 -9.03 4.40
CA LEU A 19 -2.30 -9.11 5.82
C LEU A 19 -2.95 -7.82 6.31
N HIS A 20 -2.33 -6.67 6.00
CA HIS A 20 -2.90 -5.35 6.32
C HIS A 20 -4.31 -5.16 5.77
N VAL A 21 -4.56 -5.56 4.51
CA VAL A 21 -5.91 -5.51 3.90
C VAL A 21 -6.91 -6.35 4.70
N ILE A 22 -6.54 -7.56 5.10
CA ILE A 22 -7.42 -8.45 5.87
C ILE A 22 -7.73 -7.83 7.24
N GLU A 23 -6.70 -7.35 7.94
CA GLU A 23 -6.84 -6.72 9.25
C GLU A 23 -7.71 -5.46 9.19
N MET A 24 -7.46 -4.58 8.22
CA MET A 24 -8.24 -3.36 8.02
C MET A 24 -9.72 -3.67 7.76
N THR A 25 -10.00 -4.57 6.82
CA THR A 25 -11.39 -4.88 6.44
C THR A 25 -12.13 -5.64 7.53
N TYR A 26 -11.43 -6.50 8.28
CA TYR A 26 -11.96 -7.16 9.47
C TYR A 26 -12.28 -6.14 10.57
N ALA A 27 -11.31 -5.28 10.94
CA ALA A 27 -11.48 -4.28 11.99
C ALA A 27 -12.55 -3.23 11.66
N ALA A 28 -12.79 -2.95 10.38
CA ALA A 28 -13.83 -2.04 9.90
C ALA A 28 -15.21 -2.72 9.77
N GLY A 29 -15.29 -4.05 9.80
CA GLY A 29 -16.51 -4.80 9.49
C GLY A 29 -17.05 -4.56 8.08
N SER A 30 -16.25 -3.98 7.17
CA SER A 30 -16.66 -3.61 5.81
C SER A 30 -15.47 -3.42 4.87
N GLY A 31 -15.67 -3.62 3.56
CA GLY A 31 -14.65 -3.35 2.53
C GLY A 31 -14.70 -4.33 1.35
N HIS A 32 -13.74 -4.17 0.42
CA HIS A 32 -13.59 -5.03 -0.77
C HIS A 32 -12.22 -5.74 -0.75
N PRO A 33 -12.05 -6.81 0.04
CA PRO A 33 -10.76 -7.46 0.21
C PRO A 33 -10.27 -8.14 -1.09
N GLY A 34 -11.14 -8.83 -1.84
CA GLY A 34 -10.71 -9.61 -3.01
C GLY A 34 -9.93 -8.81 -4.06
N GLY A 35 -10.43 -7.64 -4.45
CA GLY A 35 -9.75 -6.77 -5.42
C GLY A 35 -8.51 -6.05 -4.85
N SER A 36 -8.38 -5.98 -3.53
CA SER A 36 -7.17 -5.47 -2.86
C SER A 36 -6.09 -6.56 -2.86
N LEU A 37 -6.46 -7.79 -2.48
CA LEU A 37 -5.58 -8.96 -2.42
C LEU A 37 -5.00 -9.33 -3.80
N SER A 38 -5.79 -9.22 -4.87
CA SER A 38 -5.34 -9.54 -6.23
C SER A 38 -4.34 -8.53 -6.80
N SER A 39 -4.21 -7.35 -6.20
CA SER A 39 -3.30 -6.30 -6.68
C SER A 39 -2.09 -6.06 -5.79
N ALA A 40 -1.95 -6.81 -4.70
CA ALA A 40 -0.85 -6.62 -3.78
C ALA A 40 0.53 -6.77 -4.44
N ASP A 41 0.71 -7.71 -5.38
CA ASP A 41 2.01 -7.88 -6.06
C ASP A 41 2.35 -6.67 -6.95
N LEU A 42 1.38 -6.17 -7.71
CA LEU A 42 1.55 -4.98 -8.53
C LEU A 42 1.86 -3.76 -7.68
N ILE A 43 1.10 -3.55 -6.60
CA ILE A 43 1.30 -2.41 -5.70
C ILE A 43 2.65 -2.50 -5.00
N ALA A 44 3.07 -3.69 -4.56
CA ALA A 44 4.38 -3.89 -3.96
C ALA A 44 5.52 -3.61 -4.96
N ALA A 45 5.43 -4.11 -6.19
CA ALA A 45 6.44 -3.80 -7.22
C ALA A 45 6.51 -2.29 -7.52
N LEU A 46 5.36 -1.62 -7.62
CA LEU A 46 5.30 -0.19 -7.90
C LEU A 46 5.91 0.65 -6.76
N TYR A 47 5.46 0.45 -5.52
CA TYR A 47 5.85 1.30 -4.39
C TYR A 47 7.24 0.99 -3.83
N PHE A 48 7.79 -0.21 -4.03
CA PHE A 48 9.07 -0.57 -3.40
C PHE A 48 10.23 -0.73 -4.39
N ASN A 49 9.97 -0.67 -5.70
CA ASN A 49 11.00 -0.81 -6.72
C ASN A 49 10.89 0.16 -7.92
N VAL A 50 9.69 0.46 -8.41
CA VAL A 50 9.54 1.15 -9.71
C VAL A 50 9.34 2.66 -9.55
N MET A 51 8.43 3.07 -8.68
CA MET A 51 8.04 4.48 -8.56
C MET A 51 9.06 5.27 -7.75
N ARG A 52 9.35 6.48 -8.23
CA ARG A 52 10.07 7.50 -7.48
C ARG A 52 9.07 8.28 -6.64
N HIS A 53 9.14 8.12 -5.33
CA HIS A 53 8.31 8.86 -4.40
C HIS A 53 9.04 9.09 -3.09
N ASP A 54 8.62 10.10 -2.32
CA ASP A 54 9.18 10.41 -1.02
C ASP A 54 8.03 10.57 0.00
N PRO A 55 7.94 9.68 1.01
CA PRO A 55 6.94 9.80 2.09
C PRO A 55 7.14 11.06 2.94
N LYS A 56 8.38 11.59 3.04
CA LYS A 56 8.69 12.81 3.80
C LYS A 56 8.40 14.08 3.02
N ASN A 57 8.29 13.97 1.69
CA ASN A 57 7.86 15.06 0.82
C ASN A 57 6.76 14.61 -0.17
N PRO A 58 5.51 14.39 0.31
CA PRO A 58 4.40 13.93 -0.53
C PRO A 58 4.05 14.91 -1.67
N GLN A 59 4.45 16.18 -1.54
CA GLN A 59 4.20 17.22 -2.53
C GLN A 59 5.36 17.38 -3.53
N TRP A 60 6.37 16.53 -3.50
CA TRP A 60 7.49 16.57 -4.45
C TRP A 60 6.99 16.60 -5.91
N ASP A 61 7.28 17.69 -6.63
CA ASP A 61 6.73 17.96 -7.95
C ASP A 61 7.05 16.87 -8.98
N ASP A 62 8.28 16.35 -8.98
CA ASP A 62 8.75 15.36 -9.97
C ASP A 62 8.52 13.89 -9.57
N ARG A 63 7.83 13.61 -8.46
CA ARG A 63 7.51 12.22 -8.06
C ARG A 63 6.67 11.52 -9.13
N ASP A 64 6.78 10.21 -9.24
CA ASP A 64 5.82 9.46 -10.04
C ASP A 64 4.43 9.52 -9.37
N ARG A 65 3.38 9.63 -10.19
CA ARG A 65 1.99 9.75 -9.70
C ARG A 65 1.27 8.42 -9.89
N PHE A 66 0.64 7.95 -8.81
CA PHE A 66 -0.20 6.76 -8.83
C PHE A 66 -1.68 7.14 -8.60
N VAL A 67 -2.56 6.65 -9.47
CA VAL A 67 -4.02 6.83 -9.34
C VAL A 67 -4.69 5.47 -9.31
N LEU A 68 -5.29 5.12 -8.17
CA LEU A 68 -6.08 3.90 -8.03
C LEU A 68 -7.50 4.12 -8.55
N SER A 69 -7.68 4.01 -9.87
CA SER A 69 -8.99 4.20 -10.52
C SER A 69 -10.09 3.29 -9.93
N LYS A 70 -9.74 2.07 -9.54
CA LYS A 70 -10.61 1.17 -8.76
C LYS A 70 -10.65 1.56 -7.26
N GLY A 71 -11.14 2.74 -6.95
CA GLY A 71 -11.09 3.32 -5.60
C GLY A 71 -11.71 2.46 -4.49
N HIS A 72 -12.63 1.56 -4.82
CA HIS A 72 -13.25 0.65 -3.86
C HIS A 72 -12.27 -0.35 -3.20
N VAL A 73 -11.06 -0.54 -3.78
CA VAL A 73 -9.97 -1.37 -3.22
C VAL A 73 -8.87 -0.54 -2.54
N ALA A 74 -9.19 0.68 -2.09
CA ALA A 74 -8.24 1.55 -1.38
C ALA A 74 -7.38 0.90 -0.28
N PRO A 75 -7.83 -0.13 0.47
CA PRO A 75 -6.99 -0.74 1.52
C PRO A 75 -5.60 -1.18 1.06
N VAL A 76 -5.42 -1.74 -0.14
CA VAL A 76 -4.07 -2.14 -0.60
C VAL A 76 -3.14 -0.94 -0.83
N LEU A 77 -3.70 0.18 -1.28
CA LEU A 77 -2.97 1.42 -1.45
C LEU A 77 -2.60 2.02 -0.09
N TYR A 78 -3.52 2.01 0.87
CA TYR A 78 -3.25 2.49 2.22
C TYR A 78 -2.17 1.67 2.91
N ALA A 79 -2.22 0.34 2.78
CA ALA A 79 -1.16 -0.53 3.28
C ALA A 79 0.22 -0.16 2.69
N ALA A 80 0.30 0.05 1.38
CA ALA A 80 1.55 0.42 0.72
C ALA A 80 2.05 1.79 1.17
N LEU A 81 1.18 2.79 1.29
CA LEU A 81 1.54 4.12 1.79
C LEU A 81 2.06 4.06 3.23
N ALA A 82 1.43 3.28 4.11
CA ALA A 82 1.88 3.12 5.49
C ALA A 82 3.25 2.43 5.57
N GLU A 83 3.43 1.33 4.84
CA GLU A 83 4.70 0.58 4.74
C GLU A 83 5.82 1.41 4.08
N SER A 84 5.46 2.31 3.16
CA SER A 84 6.38 3.30 2.60
C SER A 84 6.69 4.46 3.56
N GLY A 85 5.98 4.60 4.68
CA GLY A 85 6.23 5.62 5.69
C GLY A 85 5.47 6.94 5.54
N TYR A 86 4.41 6.99 4.73
CA TYR A 86 3.56 8.19 4.62
C TYR A 86 2.76 8.47 5.90
N PHE A 87 2.44 7.42 6.65
CA PHE A 87 1.78 7.50 7.97
C PHE A 87 2.05 6.20 8.75
N PRO A 88 1.84 6.18 10.08
CA PRO A 88 2.07 4.99 10.90
C PRO A 88 1.21 3.78 10.51
N VAL A 89 1.82 2.59 10.43
CA VAL A 89 1.11 1.31 10.16
C VAL A 89 -0.03 1.06 11.14
N LYS A 90 0.11 1.44 12.41
CA LYS A 90 -0.94 1.29 13.43
C LYS A 90 -2.23 2.04 13.09
N ASP A 91 -2.18 3.05 12.23
CA ASP A 91 -3.36 3.82 11.87
C ASP A 91 -4.23 3.06 10.84
N LEU A 92 -3.72 1.99 10.20
CA LEU A 92 -4.48 1.19 9.24
C LEU A 92 -5.78 0.62 9.84
N ILE A 93 -5.78 0.19 11.11
CA ILE A 93 -6.98 -0.37 11.78
C ILE A 93 -8.13 0.64 11.99
N THR A 94 -7.88 1.91 11.66
CA THR A 94 -8.87 3.00 11.67
C THR A 94 -9.66 3.10 10.36
N LEU A 95 -9.43 2.21 9.39
CA LEU A 95 -10.16 2.18 8.12
C LEU A 95 -11.67 2.39 8.33
N ARG A 96 -12.24 3.44 7.70
CA ARG A 96 -13.67 3.78 7.74
C ARG A 96 -14.24 4.10 9.13
N LYS A 97 -13.40 4.55 10.07
CA LYS A 97 -13.81 5.05 11.38
C LYS A 97 -13.59 6.57 11.45
N MET A 98 -14.44 7.26 12.21
CA MET A 98 -14.33 8.69 12.50
C MET A 98 -13.85 8.91 13.93
#